data_AF-C3J8D9-F1
#
_entry.id   AF-C3J8D9-F1
#
_cell.length_a   1.000
_cell.length_b   1.000
_cell.length_c   1.000
_cell.angle_alpha   90.00
_cell.angle_beta   90.00
_cell.angle_gamma   90.00
#
_symmetry.space_group_name_H-M   'P 1'
#
loop_
_entity.id
_entity.type
_entity.pdbx_description
1 polymer ?
#
loop_
_entity_poly.entity_id
_entity_poly.type
_entity_poly.pdbx_seq_one_letter_code
_entity_poly.pdbx_strand_id
1 'polypeptide(L)'
;MKRKSVALLLMMGLFFVLSSNPIAAQKQKKPQLAKEGRTIEELVPNGWEVQSATGDLNKDGIEDFVLLVRSNDPAYIKTRDDGFESNFSPLSLAVYFGSPSGVYKRFKVWYDTISGREDEERENK
;
A
#
# COMPACT_ATOMS: atom_id res chain seq x y z
N MET A 1 74.31 0.81 6.06
CA MET A 1 73.25 1.48 5.25
C MET A 1 72.76 0.45 4.22
N LYS A 2 71.49 0.11 4.01
CA LYS A 2 70.19 0.67 4.39
C LYS A 2 69.21 -0.51 4.61
N ARG A 3 68.45 -0.42 5.70
CA ARG A 3 67.32 -1.29 6.06
C ARG A 3 66.16 -0.90 5.16
N LYS A 4 65.75 -1.73 4.19
CA LYS A 4 64.55 -1.47 3.38
C LYS A 4 63.93 -2.77 2.89
N SER A 5 63.16 -3.45 3.73
CA SER A 5 62.18 -4.46 3.30
C SER A 5 61.23 -4.80 4.46
N VAL A 6 60.53 -3.80 5.00
CA VAL A 6 59.36 -4.05 5.88
C VAL A 6 58.12 -3.30 5.38
N ALA A 7 58.26 -2.43 4.37
CA ALA A 7 57.16 -1.61 3.87
C ALA A 7 56.32 -2.27 2.77
N LEU A 8 56.38 -3.60 2.59
CA LEU A 8 55.59 -4.28 1.55
C LEU A 8 54.42 -5.12 2.10
N LEU A 9 54.33 -5.36 3.41
CA LEU A 9 53.22 -6.11 4.00
C LEU A 9 52.10 -5.24 4.57
N LEU A 10 52.24 -3.91 4.55
CA LEU A 10 51.22 -2.99 5.11
C LEU A 10 50.36 -2.28 4.05
N MET A 11 50.59 -2.53 2.75
CA MET A 11 49.74 -2.01 1.66
C MET A 11 48.81 -3.06 1.04
N MET A 12 48.81 -4.28 1.58
CA MET A 12 47.97 -5.39 1.13
C MET A 12 46.79 -5.65 2.09
N GLY A 13 46.36 -4.61 2.83
CA GLY A 13 45.29 -4.68 3.82
C GLY A 13 44.30 -3.52 3.79
N LEU A 14 44.37 -2.63 2.78
CA LEU A 14 43.55 -1.41 2.73
C LEU A 14 42.64 -1.30 1.49
N PHE A 15 42.38 -2.42 0.79
CA PHE A 15 41.57 -2.42 -0.44
C PHE A 15 40.51 -3.53 -0.53
N PHE A 16 40.06 -4.09 0.60
CA PHE A 16 38.97 -5.08 0.59
C PHE A 16 38.00 -4.92 1.76
N VAL A 17 37.55 -3.69 2.00
CA VAL A 17 36.26 -3.46 2.68
C VAL A 17 35.46 -2.43 1.89
N LEU A 18 35.27 -2.71 0.59
CA LEU A 18 34.07 -2.25 -0.09
C LEU A 18 32.97 -3.19 0.39
N SER A 19 32.35 -2.81 1.51
CA SER A 19 31.10 -3.39 1.97
C SER A 19 30.10 -3.29 0.82
N SER A 20 29.91 -4.40 0.12
CA SER A 20 28.75 -4.63 -0.72
C SER A 20 27.55 -4.63 0.21
N ASN A 21 26.99 -3.46 0.50
CA ASN A 21 25.64 -3.39 1.03
C ASN A 21 24.77 -4.04 -0.05
N PRO A 22 24.13 -5.21 0.21
CA PRO A 22 23.06 -5.62 -0.66
C PRO A 22 22.03 -4.52 -0.53
N ILE A 23 21.84 -3.73 -1.59
CA ILE A 23 20.63 -2.96 -1.77
C ILE A 23 19.55 -4.02 -1.97
N ALA A 24 19.08 -4.60 -0.85
CA ALA A 24 17.82 -5.29 -0.83
C ALA A 24 16.85 -4.22 -1.33
N ALA A 25 16.37 -4.37 -2.56
CA ALA A 25 15.34 -3.51 -3.11
C ALA A 25 14.23 -3.48 -2.05
N GLN A 26 14.12 -2.36 -1.34
CA GLN A 26 12.98 -2.13 -0.45
C GLN A 26 11.80 -2.03 -1.39
N LYS A 27 11.18 -3.19 -1.66
CA LYS A 27 9.96 -3.30 -2.43
C LYS A 27 8.96 -2.46 -1.65
N GLN A 28 8.78 -1.21 -2.07
CA GLN A 28 7.92 -0.26 -1.37
C GLN A 28 6.58 -0.96 -1.22
N LYS A 29 6.21 -1.22 0.03
CA LYS A 29 5.00 -1.96 0.33
C LYS A 29 3.86 -1.09 -0.19
N LYS A 30 3.10 -1.58 -1.17
CA LYS A 30 1.94 -0.86 -1.70
C LYS A 30 1.07 -0.40 -0.53
N PRO A 31 0.50 0.82 -0.57
CA PRO A 31 -0.42 1.29 0.45
C PRO A 31 -1.53 0.25 0.67
N GLN A 32 -1.83 -0.04 1.93
CA GLN A 32 -2.85 -1.00 2.33
C GLN A 32 -3.71 -0.35 3.40
N LEU A 33 -4.99 -0.71 3.41
CA LEU A 33 -5.89 -0.39 4.50
C LEU A 33 -5.28 -0.75 5.86
N ALA A 34 -5.42 0.12 6.87
CA ALA A 34 -4.89 -0.12 8.20
C ALA A 34 -5.63 -1.28 8.87
N LYS A 35 -4.96 -1.96 9.81
CA LYS A 35 -5.59 -3.03 10.60
C LYS A 35 -6.56 -2.49 11.64
N GLU A 36 -6.33 -1.28 12.11
CA GLU A 36 -7.15 -0.59 13.10
C GLU A 36 -6.94 0.92 13.03
N GLY A 37 -7.89 1.67 13.57
CA GLY A 37 -7.90 3.14 13.59
C GLY A 37 -9.19 3.64 14.25
N ARG A 38 -9.24 4.93 14.55
CA ARG A 38 -10.41 5.60 15.16
C ARG A 38 -11.28 6.33 14.15
N THR A 39 -10.71 6.70 12.99
CA THR A 39 -11.41 7.41 11.93
C THR A 39 -11.12 6.77 10.57
N ILE A 40 -11.93 7.09 9.56
CA ILE A 40 -11.75 6.56 8.20
C ILE A 40 -10.39 7.00 7.63
N GLU A 41 -9.91 8.20 7.97
CA GLU A 41 -8.62 8.74 7.53
C GLU A 41 -7.43 7.99 8.11
N GLU A 42 -7.57 7.42 9.32
CA GLU A 42 -6.56 6.53 9.90
C GLU A 42 -6.59 5.13 9.26
N LEU A 43 -7.75 4.73 8.73
CA LEU A 43 -7.99 3.41 8.15
C LEU A 43 -7.63 3.31 6.67
N VAL A 44 -7.80 4.39 5.90
CA VAL A 44 -7.64 4.41 4.45
C VAL A 44 -6.45 5.28 4.05
N PRO A 45 -5.54 4.79 3.18
CA PRO A 45 -4.46 5.61 2.66
C PRO A 45 -4.96 6.88 1.95
N ASN A 46 -4.22 7.98 2.12
CA ASN A 46 -4.55 9.26 1.50
C ASN A 46 -4.68 9.15 -0.03
N GLY A 47 -5.69 9.85 -0.56
CA GLY A 47 -5.95 9.94 -1.99
C GLY A 47 -6.74 8.77 -2.58
N TRP A 48 -7.13 7.79 -1.77
CA TRP A 48 -8.09 6.76 -2.19
C TRP A 48 -9.50 7.33 -2.17
N GLU A 49 -10.35 6.89 -3.11
CA GLU A 49 -11.78 7.22 -3.08
C GLU A 49 -12.45 6.33 -2.04
N VAL A 50 -13.34 6.90 -1.23
CA VAL A 50 -14.01 6.19 -0.14
C VAL A 50 -15.50 6.48 -0.16
N GLN A 51 -16.30 5.42 -0.07
CA GLN A 51 -17.70 5.47 0.33
C GLN A 51 -17.86 4.65 1.60
N SER A 52 -18.65 5.14 2.54
CA SER A 52 -18.83 4.52 3.84
C SER A 52 -20.30 4.36 4.20
N ALA A 53 -20.57 3.33 4.99
CA ALA A 53 -21.82 3.12 5.70
C ALA A 53 -21.51 2.65 7.12
N THR A 54 -22.40 2.96 8.05
CA THR A 54 -22.31 2.51 9.45
C THR A 54 -23.50 1.63 9.83
N GLY A 55 -23.32 0.83 10.87
CA GLY A 55 -24.38 0.03 11.48
C GLY A 55 -23.82 -1.01 12.46
N ASP A 56 -24.67 -1.68 13.21
CA ASP A 56 -24.27 -2.75 14.13
C ASP A 56 -24.42 -4.11 13.42
N LEU A 57 -23.34 -4.57 12.76
CA LEU A 57 -23.38 -5.75 11.90
C LEU A 57 -23.33 -7.05 12.71
N ASN A 58 -22.67 -7.02 13.87
CA ASN A 58 -22.45 -8.18 14.71
C ASN A 58 -23.42 -8.26 15.92
N LYS A 59 -24.30 -7.25 16.09
CA LYS A 59 -25.32 -7.12 17.14
C LYS A 59 -24.74 -6.98 18.56
N ASP A 60 -23.60 -6.33 18.70
CA ASP A 60 -22.98 -6.06 20.01
C ASP A 60 -23.38 -4.69 20.59
N GLY A 61 -24.18 -3.90 19.87
CA GLY A 61 -24.61 -2.57 20.26
C GLY A 61 -23.58 -1.47 19.96
N ILE A 62 -22.50 -1.79 19.24
CA ILE A 62 -21.46 -0.87 18.83
C ILE A 62 -21.56 -0.64 17.32
N GLU A 63 -21.32 0.60 16.89
CA GLU A 63 -21.31 0.95 15.48
C GLU A 63 -20.07 0.36 14.79
N ASP A 64 -20.27 -0.28 13.64
CA ASP A 64 -19.25 -0.83 12.74
C ASP A 64 -19.16 0.00 11.44
N PHE A 65 -18.07 -0.15 10.71
CA PHE A 65 -17.91 0.43 9.37
C PHE A 65 -17.96 -0.61 8.26
N VAL A 66 -18.65 -0.25 7.18
CA VAL A 66 -18.49 -0.84 5.85
C VAL A 66 -17.91 0.22 4.93
N LEU A 67 -16.79 -0.09 4.28
CA LEU A 67 -16.09 0.81 3.36
C LEU A 67 -16.05 0.18 1.97
N LEU A 68 -16.46 0.94 0.95
CA LEU A 68 -16.09 0.71 -0.44
C LEU A 68 -14.93 1.66 -0.78
N VAL A 69 -13.79 1.10 -1.15
CA VAL A 69 -12.58 1.89 -1.43
C VAL A 69 -12.04 1.62 -2.83
N ARG A 70 -11.58 2.67 -3.50
CA ARG A 70 -10.84 2.59 -4.76
C ARG A 70 -9.45 3.17 -4.55
N SER A 71 -8.42 2.39 -4.85
CA SER A 71 -7.04 2.87 -4.76
C SER A 71 -6.74 3.90 -5.84
N ASN A 72 -5.70 4.70 -5.62
CA ASN A 72 -5.15 5.64 -6.58
C ASN A 72 -3.84 5.09 -7.19
N ASP A 73 -3.75 3.77 -7.38
CA ASP A 73 -2.55 3.15 -7.95
C ASP A 73 -2.39 3.65 -9.40
N PRO A 74 -1.28 4.35 -9.74
CA PRO A 74 -1.07 4.91 -11.08
C PRO A 74 -1.12 3.86 -12.19
N ALA A 75 -0.91 2.57 -11.87
CA ALA A 75 -1.03 1.48 -12.83
C ALA A 75 -2.44 1.33 -13.44
N TYR A 76 -3.48 1.85 -12.77
CA TYR A 76 -4.87 1.80 -13.23
C TYR A 76 -5.44 3.19 -13.56
N ILE A 77 -4.61 4.23 -13.54
CA ILE A 77 -5.02 5.57 -13.97
C ILE A 77 -4.66 5.70 -15.45
N LYS A 78 -5.66 6.02 -16.28
CA LYS A 78 -5.45 6.27 -17.71
C LYS A 78 -5.83 7.69 -18.05
N THR A 79 -4.99 8.33 -18.86
CA THR A 79 -5.23 9.67 -19.39
C THR A 79 -5.60 9.54 -20.86
N ARG A 80 -6.72 10.14 -21.25
CA ARG A 80 -7.13 10.25 -22.66
C ARG A 80 -6.36 11.38 -23.35
N ASP A 81 -6.37 11.41 -24.68
CA ASP A 81 -5.69 12.43 -25.50
C ASP A 81 -6.11 13.88 -25.17
N ASP A 82 -7.31 14.09 -24.60
CA ASP A 82 -7.81 15.39 -24.16
C ASP A 82 -7.39 15.76 -22.73
N GLY A 83 -6.53 14.95 -22.10
CA GLY A 83 -6.03 15.17 -20.74
C GLY A 83 -6.97 14.69 -19.63
N PHE A 84 -8.12 14.08 -19.97
CA PHE A 84 -9.03 13.55 -18.96
C PHE A 84 -8.47 12.27 -18.32
N GLU A 85 -8.31 12.27 -17.00
CA GLU A 85 -7.85 11.10 -16.23
C GLU A 85 -9.04 10.29 -15.69
N SER A 86 -8.96 8.97 -15.84
CA SER A 86 -9.92 8.02 -15.31
C SER A 86 -9.23 6.98 -14.45
N ASN A 87 -9.76 6.77 -13.24
CA ASN A 87 -9.26 5.77 -12.31
C ASN A 87 -10.06 4.46 -12.47
N PHE A 88 -9.40 3.45 -13.02
CA PHE A 88 -9.96 2.12 -13.25
C PHE A 88 -9.55 1.11 -12.19
N SER A 89 -8.91 1.55 -11.09
CA SER A 89 -8.56 0.65 -9.99
C SER A 89 -9.82 -0.09 -9.53
N PRO A 90 -9.77 -1.39 -9.29
CA PRO A 90 -10.96 -2.13 -8.88
C PRO A 90 -11.44 -1.70 -7.49
N LEU A 91 -12.73 -1.84 -7.23
CA LEU A 91 -13.33 -1.49 -5.94
C LEU A 91 -13.13 -2.63 -4.94
N SER A 92 -12.67 -2.29 -3.75
CA SER A 92 -12.52 -3.23 -2.63
C SER A 92 -13.58 -2.94 -1.55
N LEU A 93 -14.10 -4.01 -0.95
CA LEU A 93 -15.01 -3.93 0.20
C LEU A 93 -14.23 -4.23 1.48
N ALA A 94 -14.30 -3.37 2.48
CA ALA A 94 -13.71 -3.60 3.79
C ALA A 94 -14.75 -3.45 4.90
N VAL A 95 -14.68 -4.34 5.89
CA VAL A 95 -15.52 -4.29 7.09
C VAL A 95 -14.61 -4.13 8.31
N TYR A 96 -14.98 -3.19 9.17
CA TYR A 96 -14.31 -2.94 10.44
C TYR A 96 -15.33 -3.01 11.57
N PHE A 97 -15.01 -3.77 12.62
CA PHE A 97 -15.85 -3.81 13.81
C PHE A 97 -15.43 -2.75 14.82
N GLY A 98 -16.41 -2.05 15.36
CA GLY A 98 -16.23 -1.12 16.46
C GLY A 98 -15.80 -1.83 17.75
N SER A 99 -15.32 -1.05 18.72
CA SER A 99 -15.07 -1.56 20.06
C SER A 99 -15.40 -0.51 21.11
N PRO A 100 -15.59 -0.88 22.39
CA PRO A 100 -15.92 0.08 23.44
C PRO A 100 -14.86 1.16 23.66
N SER A 101 -13.63 0.96 23.15
CA SER A 101 -12.54 1.93 23.22
C SER A 101 -12.57 2.99 22.10
N GLY A 102 -13.57 2.91 21.20
CA GLY A 102 -13.69 3.74 20.00
C GLY A 102 -12.72 3.37 18.88
N VAL A 103 -11.99 2.24 19.02
CA VAL A 103 -11.10 1.72 17.98
C VAL A 103 -11.87 0.76 17.10
N TYR A 104 -11.81 0.98 15.79
CA TYR A 104 -12.31 0.09 14.77
C TYR A 104 -11.21 -0.89 14.35
N LYS A 105 -11.53 -2.19 14.31
CA LYS A 105 -10.59 -3.25 13.91
C LYS A 105 -11.07 -3.91 12.63
N ARG A 106 -10.16 -4.06 11.68
CA ARG A 106 -10.46 -4.66 10.39
C ARG A 106 -10.85 -6.12 10.56
N PHE A 107 -12.08 -6.44 10.21
CA PHE A 107 -12.57 -7.80 10.19
C PHE A 107 -12.13 -8.51 8.90
N LYS A 108 -12.48 -7.94 7.75
CA LYS A 108 -12.18 -8.55 6.45
C LYS A 108 -12.11 -7.50 5.34
N VAL A 109 -11.28 -7.80 4.35
CA VAL A 109 -11.25 -7.07 3.07
C VAL A 109 -11.46 -8.08 1.97
N TRP A 110 -12.38 -7.77 1.07
CA TRP A 110 -12.48 -8.40 -0.24
C TRP A 110 -11.85 -7.43 -1.22
N TYR A 111 -10.68 -7.80 -1.74
CA TYR A 111 -10.01 -7.03 -2.78
C TYR A 111 -10.69 -7.29 -4.12
N ASP A 112 -10.62 -6.29 -4.99
CA ASP A 112 -11.02 -6.38 -6.40
C ASP A 112 -12.44 -6.96 -6.60
N THR A 113 -13.36 -6.61 -5.70
CA THR A 113 -14.68 -7.25 -5.57
C THR A 113 -15.63 -6.85 -6.70
N ILE A 114 -15.45 -5.64 -7.23
CA ILE A 114 -16.25 -5.11 -8.33
C ILE A 114 -15.25 -4.68 -9.40
N SER A 115 -15.24 -5.39 -10.53
CA SER A 115 -14.40 -5.02 -11.67
C SER A 115 -14.79 -3.60 -12.11
N GLY A 116 -13.77 -2.78 -12.40
CA GLY A 116 -14.00 -1.52 -13.10
C GLY A 116 -14.53 -1.82 -14.51
N ARG A 117 -15.29 -0.89 -15.10
CA ARG A 117 -15.89 -0.99 -16.44
C ARG A 117 -14.90 -1.14 -17.63
N GLU A 118 -13.64 -1.55 -17.40
CA GLU A 118 -12.69 -1.79 -18.50
C GLU A 118 -13.11 -2.94 -19.41
N ASP A 119 -13.97 -3.84 -18.92
CA ASP A 119 -14.43 -5.03 -19.62
C ASP A 119 -15.24 -4.68 -20.89
N GLU A 120 -15.94 -3.54 -20.92
CA GLU A 120 -16.74 -3.09 -22.08
C GLU A 120 -15.89 -2.47 -23.21
N GLU A 121 -14.72 -1.91 -22.90
CA GLU A 121 -13.87 -1.26 -23.93
C GLU A 121 -12.83 -2.22 -24.55
N ARG A 122 -12.51 -3.34 -23.89
CA ARG A 122 -11.54 -4.33 -24.43
C ARG A 122 -12.12 -5.29 -25.45
N GLU A 123 -13.43 -5.54 -25.44
CA GLU A 123 -14.09 -6.42 -26.42
C GLU A 123 -14.43 -5.73 -27.74
N ASN A 124 -14.29 -4.39 -27.82
CA ASN A 124 -14.64 -3.60 -28.99
C ASN A 124 -13.43 -3.13 -29.84
N LYS A 125 -12.31 -3.87 -29.81
CA LYS A 125 -11.13 -3.57 -30.65
C LYS A 125 -10.70 -4.75 -31.50
#